data_AF-A0A2N3WYG6-F1
#
_entry.id   AF-A0A2N3WYG6-F1
#
_cell.length_a   1.000
_cell.length_b   1.000
_cell.length_c   1.000
_cell.angle_alpha   90.00
_cell.angle_beta   90.00
_cell.angle_gamma   90.00
#
_symmetry.space_group_name_H-M   'P 1'
#
loop_
_entity.id
_entity.type
_entity.pdbx_description
1 polymer ?
#
loop_
_entity_poly.entity_id
_entity_poly.type
_entity_poly.pdbx_seq_one_letter_code
_entity_poly.pdbx_strand_id
1 'polypeptide(L)'
;MKAIIAFRRARAVGRSATRLTLALISSAVLVATTALTGLVLEDWLPKSQDQQFDWSGSTTARLAATGGALLLLALVAWWITRSRQVDGTLYHLRLLNDRAPDIHAKAIARARERSLGYCSITRALPIPGDRLIDLTTVVAEARTELERAANTDDRGSSYEFAPNAHWPITFALGADWPLPESTTLLEFEKEEDFVLLDVSAALPKQIPELPLRTPEPEPDIRLVHLDIHFTGENLIEPANRERAMLRIFGTAADRTELWGVPAHSRRARCWAAPDDGRVPVRVTGKGLTPTTAAQATARAILQALDRYPNARIAVTARMPKIAATLTGRYFASHLQRAFPTKPAPGGDLDHWKKQKARYQRWEDPWRRLFLLSYHEPTQSMQVLRVHPRQPSAAPRLTTPPAGTLHNHTFHDLVIYATDNTILLTLPPTPEPARVTELRSPPIDTHLGNVTIAFQELRYAATPPPLPPSRPDTWLVVSRIAAHAWPDRLDLLFPIDEVRDPAGRIIGCRGLARLIDQP
;
A
#
# COMPACT_ATOMS: atom_id res chain seq x y z
N MET A 1 0.21 15.12 33.92
CA MET A 1 -0.21 15.07 32.50
C MET A 1 -1.05 16.28 32.08
N LYS A 2 -2.17 16.63 32.78
CA LYS A 2 -2.99 17.83 32.47
C LYS A 2 -2.23 19.17 32.54
N ALA A 3 -1.28 19.34 33.46
CA ALA A 3 -0.45 20.55 33.56
C ALA A 3 0.57 20.69 32.40
N ILE A 4 1.10 19.58 31.88
CA ILE A 4 1.99 19.57 30.71
C ILE A 4 1.20 19.88 29.43
N ILE A 5 -0.06 19.44 29.36
CA ILE A 5 -0.98 19.76 28.27
C ILE A 5 -1.42 21.24 28.31
N ALA A 6 -1.68 21.79 29.51
CA ALA A 6 -2.00 23.22 29.69
C ALA A 6 -0.81 24.13 29.36
N PHE A 7 0.40 23.76 29.78
CA PHE A 7 1.64 24.49 29.44
C PHE A 7 1.94 24.46 27.93
N ARG A 8 1.55 23.38 27.24
CA ARG A 8 1.67 23.27 25.77
C ARG A 8 0.56 24.03 25.01
N ARG A 9 -0.67 24.11 25.54
CA ARG A 9 -1.77 24.92 24.98
C ARG A 9 -1.47 26.42 25.01
N ALA A 10 -0.91 26.94 26.11
CA ALA A 10 -0.48 28.35 26.19
C ALA A 10 0.64 28.68 25.18
N ARG A 11 1.43 27.69 24.78
CA ARG A 11 2.56 27.84 23.85
C ARG A 11 2.14 27.91 22.38
N ALA A 12 0.97 27.41 21.99
CA ALA A 12 0.50 27.40 20.59
C ALA A 12 -0.17 28.73 20.20
N VAL A 13 -1.03 29.28 21.05
CA VAL A 13 -1.71 30.57 20.83
C VAL A 13 -0.73 31.76 20.90
N GLY A 14 0.35 31.64 21.68
CA GLY A 14 1.40 32.66 21.75
C GLY A 14 2.36 32.71 20.55
N ARG A 15 2.31 31.74 19.62
CA ARG A 15 3.33 31.57 18.55
C ARG A 15 3.11 32.41 17.30
N SER A 16 1.87 32.65 16.89
CA SER A 16 1.59 33.58 15.77
C SER A 16 1.91 35.02 16.18
N ALA A 17 1.53 35.40 17.40
CA ALA A 17 1.90 36.67 18.01
C ALA A 17 3.42 36.82 18.06
N THR A 18 4.15 35.84 18.61
CA THR A 18 5.62 35.90 18.66
C THR A 18 6.28 35.93 17.28
N ARG A 19 5.71 35.34 16.22
CA ARG A 19 6.25 35.47 14.85
C ARG A 19 6.17 36.91 14.34
N LEU A 20 5.03 37.57 14.51
CA LEU A 20 4.87 38.99 14.18
C LEU A 20 5.80 39.85 15.04
N THR A 21 5.88 39.56 16.34
CA THR A 21 6.79 40.29 17.25
C THR A 21 8.24 40.10 16.83
N LEU A 22 8.63 38.91 16.38
CA LEU A 22 10.00 38.62 15.95
C LEU A 22 10.35 39.30 14.64
N ALA A 23 9.44 39.32 13.68
CA ALA A 23 9.61 40.07 12.43
C ALA A 23 9.77 41.57 12.72
N LEU A 24 8.96 42.12 13.62
CA LEU A 24 9.05 43.52 14.05
C LEU A 24 10.35 43.81 14.81
N ILE A 25 10.75 42.94 15.75
CA ILE A 25 12.02 43.06 16.50
C ILE A 25 13.20 42.99 15.53
N SER A 26 13.24 42.00 14.63
CA SER A 26 14.33 41.88 13.66
C SER A 26 14.43 43.09 12.73
N SER A 27 13.29 43.61 12.27
CA SER A 27 13.24 44.82 11.45
C SER A 27 13.73 46.05 12.23
N ALA A 28 13.26 46.22 13.47
CA ALA A 28 13.68 47.32 14.33
C ALA A 28 15.18 47.27 14.65
N VAL A 29 15.69 46.08 14.98
CA VAL A 29 17.13 45.86 15.25
C VAL A 29 17.95 46.11 14.00
N LEU A 30 17.49 45.70 12.81
CA LEU A 30 18.19 45.97 11.55
C LEU A 30 18.28 47.48 11.27
N VAL A 31 17.18 48.21 11.41
CA VAL A 31 17.14 49.67 11.22
C VAL A 31 18.06 50.37 12.22
N ALA A 32 17.98 50.00 13.50
CA ALA A 32 18.83 50.56 14.55
C ALA A 32 20.32 50.27 14.30
N THR A 33 20.66 49.03 13.90
CA THR A 33 22.03 48.64 13.56
C THR A 33 22.55 49.45 12.37
N THR A 34 21.71 49.67 11.35
CA THR A 34 22.07 50.47 10.17
C THR A 34 22.35 51.92 10.54
N ALA A 35 21.51 52.52 11.39
CA ALA A 35 21.70 53.88 11.88
C ALA A 35 22.97 54.02 12.75
N LEU A 36 23.20 53.08 13.67
CA LEU A 36 24.40 53.06 14.53
C LEU A 36 25.68 52.88 13.70
N THR A 37 25.66 52.02 12.70
CA THR A 37 26.78 51.81 11.78
C THR A 37 27.09 53.09 10.99
N GLY A 38 26.06 53.83 10.56
CA GLY A 38 26.23 55.13 9.92
C GLY A 38 26.92 56.15 10.82
N LEU A 39 26.57 56.21 12.11
CA LEU A 39 27.21 57.11 13.07
C LEU A 39 28.67 56.74 13.34
N VAL A 40 28.99 55.45 13.43
CA VAL A 40 30.37 54.97 13.56
C VAL A 40 31.19 55.31 12.32
N LEU A 41 30.62 55.16 11.12
CA LEU A 41 31.27 55.54 9.87
C LEU A 41 31.52 57.06 9.79
N GLU A 42 30.57 57.87 10.23
CA GLU A 42 30.73 59.33 10.29
C GLU A 42 31.87 59.74 11.23
N ASP A 43 32.01 59.08 12.38
CA ASP A 43 33.12 59.32 13.33
C ASP A 43 34.48 58.85 12.77
N TRP A 44 34.45 57.89 11.83
CA TRP A 44 35.63 57.36 11.15
C TRP A 44 36.04 58.14 9.89
N LEU A 45 35.21 59.05 9.39
CA LEU A 45 35.57 59.85 8.23
C LEU A 45 36.24 61.17 8.67
N PRO A 46 37.42 61.51 8.14
CA PRO A 46 38.08 62.76 8.49
C PRO A 46 37.24 63.96 8.05
N LYS A 47 36.88 64.85 8.98
CA LYS A 47 36.03 66.02 8.70
C LYS A 47 36.79 67.19 8.07
N SER A 48 38.13 67.18 8.12
CA SER A 48 39.02 68.11 7.41
C SER A 48 40.43 67.51 7.23
N GLN A 49 41.26 68.09 6.36
CA GLN A 49 42.61 67.59 6.03
C GLN A 49 43.59 67.53 7.22
N ASP A 50 43.30 68.23 8.32
CA ASP A 50 44.19 68.32 9.49
C ASP A 50 43.64 67.62 10.76
N GLN A 51 42.47 66.98 10.69
CA GLN A 51 41.83 66.39 11.88
C GLN A 51 42.21 64.90 12.08
N GLN A 52 42.82 64.59 13.22
CA GLN A 52 42.99 63.21 13.69
C GLN A 52 41.64 62.59 14.08
N PHE A 53 41.54 61.26 13.94
CA PHE A 53 40.37 60.48 14.35
C PHE A 53 40.00 60.78 15.82
N ASP A 54 38.73 61.12 16.05
CA ASP A 54 38.21 61.39 17.38
C ASP A 54 37.89 60.08 18.11
N TRP A 55 38.83 59.62 18.94
CA TRP A 55 38.67 58.45 19.81
C TRP A 55 38.03 58.78 21.17
N SER A 56 37.33 59.91 21.27
CA SER A 56 36.63 60.30 22.50
C SER A 56 35.65 59.22 23.00
N GLY A 57 35.24 59.33 24.27
CA GLY A 57 34.33 58.37 24.92
C GLY A 57 32.99 58.14 24.19
N SER A 58 32.57 59.06 23.31
CA SER A 58 31.40 58.86 22.46
C SER A 58 31.62 57.81 21.36
N THR A 59 32.81 57.76 20.76
CA THR A 59 33.13 56.81 19.68
C THR A 59 33.22 55.39 20.21
N THR A 60 33.81 55.20 21.39
CA THR A 60 33.85 53.89 22.06
C THR A 60 32.46 53.41 22.49
N ALA A 61 31.59 54.30 22.98
CA ALA A 61 30.20 53.98 23.29
C ALA A 61 29.39 53.58 22.05
N ARG A 62 29.58 54.28 20.92
CA ARG A 62 28.91 53.96 19.64
C ARG A 62 29.39 52.63 19.05
N LEU A 63 30.68 52.33 19.14
CA LEU A 63 31.24 51.03 18.74
C LEU A 63 30.67 49.90 19.60
N ALA A 64 30.60 50.07 20.92
CA ALA A 64 30.00 49.08 21.81
C ALA A 64 28.51 48.87 21.51
N ALA A 65 27.75 49.95 21.26
CA ALA A 65 26.34 49.88 20.89
C ALA A 65 26.13 49.16 19.54
N THR A 66 26.97 49.45 18.55
CA THR A 66 26.92 48.79 17.22
C THR A 66 27.26 47.31 17.35
N GLY A 67 28.31 46.96 18.10
CA GLY A 67 28.67 45.58 18.39
C GLY A 67 27.54 44.82 19.11
N GLY A 68 26.90 45.45 20.09
CA GLY A 68 25.73 44.89 20.78
C GLY A 68 24.53 44.67 19.87
N ALA A 69 24.24 45.63 18.97
CA ALA A 69 23.16 45.52 17.99
C ALA A 69 23.41 44.40 16.96
N LEU A 70 24.64 44.28 16.45
CA LEU A 70 25.06 43.19 15.57
C LEU A 70 24.95 41.81 16.25
N LEU A 71 25.38 41.71 17.51
CA LEU A 71 25.31 40.48 18.28
C LEU A 71 23.84 40.08 18.55
N LEU A 72 22.98 41.05 18.86
CA LEU A 72 21.54 40.83 18.98
C LEU A 72 20.93 40.37 17.65
N LEU A 73 21.31 40.98 16.53
CA LEU A 73 20.84 40.59 15.20
C LEU A 73 21.29 39.16 14.85
N ALA A 74 22.54 38.80 15.17
CA ALA A 74 23.06 37.44 15.02
C ALA A 74 22.30 36.43 15.90
N LEU A 75 21.97 36.77 17.14
CA LEU A 75 21.17 35.91 18.03
C LEU A 75 19.73 35.73 17.52
N VAL A 76 19.10 36.80 17.03
CA VAL A 76 17.76 36.73 16.43
C VAL A 76 17.79 35.88 15.15
N ALA A 77 18.77 36.09 14.27
CA ALA A 77 18.93 35.30 13.06
C ALA A 77 19.20 33.82 13.38
N TRP A 78 20.07 33.54 14.35
CA TRP A 78 20.32 32.18 14.86
C TRP A 78 19.04 31.54 15.42
N TRP A 79 18.25 32.29 16.21
CA TRP A 79 17.00 31.78 16.74
C TRP A 79 15.97 31.49 15.65
N ILE A 80 15.81 32.39 14.66
CA ILE A 80 14.95 32.16 13.49
C ILE A 80 15.38 30.91 12.74
N THR A 81 16.67 30.76 12.47
CA THR A 81 17.23 29.64 11.72
C THR A 81 17.00 28.33 12.47
N ARG A 82 17.26 28.33 13.78
CA ARG A 82 17.04 27.17 14.65
C ARG A 82 15.55 26.82 14.76
N SER A 83 14.66 27.80 14.81
CA SER A 83 13.21 27.57 14.79
C SER A 83 12.75 26.98 13.45
N ARG A 84 13.29 27.44 12.32
CA ARG A 84 12.99 26.89 10.98
C ARG A 84 13.44 25.43 10.81
N GLN A 85 14.57 25.07 11.40
CA GLN A 85 15.06 23.70 11.40
C GLN A 85 14.21 22.74 12.25
N VAL A 86 13.46 23.25 13.22
CA VAL A 86 12.65 22.43 14.14
C VAL A 86 11.19 22.32 13.70
N ASP A 87 10.62 23.41 13.20
CA ASP A 87 9.17 23.54 12.95
C ASP A 87 8.83 23.61 11.44
N GLY A 88 9.54 22.94 10.54
CA GLY A 88 9.51 23.12 9.07
C GLY A 88 8.15 22.96 8.33
N THR A 89 8.14 22.30 7.17
CA THR A 89 6.93 22.20 6.33
C THR A 89 6.26 20.84 6.51
N LEU A 90 4.96 20.85 6.82
CA LEU A 90 4.14 19.64 6.88
C LEU A 90 3.53 19.33 5.51
N TYR A 91 3.91 18.18 4.97
CA TYR A 91 3.40 17.58 3.75
C TYR A 91 2.40 16.48 4.10
N HIS A 92 1.12 16.81 3.98
CA HIS A 92 0.03 15.89 4.24
C HIS A 92 -0.47 15.27 2.93
N LEU A 93 -0.41 13.95 2.83
CA LEU A 93 -0.93 13.22 1.68
C LEU A 93 -2.24 12.54 2.07
N ARG A 94 -3.33 12.84 1.37
CA ARG A 94 -4.63 12.18 1.53
C ARG A 94 -5.08 11.55 0.22
N LEU A 95 -4.95 10.23 0.13
CA LEU A 95 -5.44 9.42 -0.98
C LEU A 95 -6.37 8.35 -0.41
N LEU A 96 -7.64 8.70 -0.26
CA LEU A 96 -8.67 7.88 0.36
C LEU A 96 -9.94 7.87 -0.51
N ASN A 97 -10.84 6.95 -0.24
CA ASN A 97 -12.16 6.92 -0.86
C ASN A 97 -12.92 8.25 -0.60
N ASP A 98 -13.75 8.68 -1.54
CA ASP A 98 -14.54 9.92 -1.46
C ASP A 98 -15.45 9.97 -0.21
N ARG A 99 -15.99 8.81 0.17
CA ARG A 99 -16.87 8.62 1.33
C ARG A 99 -16.14 8.36 2.64
N ALA A 100 -14.81 8.27 2.62
CA ALA A 100 -14.05 7.97 3.84
C ALA A 100 -14.03 9.20 4.77
N PRO A 101 -14.53 9.08 6.02
CA PRO A 101 -14.49 10.17 6.99
C PRO A 101 -13.04 10.49 7.36
N ASP A 102 -12.74 11.78 7.51
CA ASP A 102 -11.42 12.21 7.99
C ASP A 102 -11.34 12.13 9.51
N ILE A 103 -11.10 10.93 10.02
CA ILE A 103 -10.96 10.66 11.45
C ILE A 103 -9.75 11.38 12.09
N HIS A 104 -8.85 11.94 11.28
CA HIS A 104 -7.62 12.59 11.74
C HIS A 104 -7.68 14.12 11.65
N ALA A 105 -8.83 14.72 11.29
CA ALA A 105 -8.95 16.16 11.05
C ALA A 105 -8.40 17.02 12.21
N LYS A 106 -8.65 16.62 13.47
CA LYS A 106 -8.14 17.32 14.67
C LYS A 106 -6.62 17.17 14.82
N ALA A 107 -6.07 15.98 14.64
CA ALA A 107 -4.63 15.72 14.70
C ALA A 107 -3.88 16.46 13.58
N ILE A 108 -4.46 16.53 12.38
CA ILE A 108 -3.94 17.30 11.24
C ILE A 108 -3.92 18.80 11.59
N ALA A 109 -5.00 19.35 12.15
CA ALA A 109 -5.04 20.75 12.57
C ALA A 109 -3.94 21.06 13.58
N ARG A 110 -3.73 20.17 14.57
CA ARG A 110 -2.66 20.31 15.57
C ARG A 110 -1.26 20.21 14.98
N ALA A 111 -1.02 19.30 14.03
CA ALA A 111 0.25 19.19 13.33
C ALA A 111 0.53 20.43 12.47
N ARG A 112 -0.51 20.97 11.81
CA ARG A 112 -0.44 22.21 11.04
C ARG A 112 -0.10 23.43 11.92
N GLU A 113 -0.67 23.53 13.12
CA GLU A 113 -0.34 24.61 14.07
C GLU A 113 1.13 24.60 14.53
N ARG A 114 1.75 23.42 14.57
CA ARG A 114 3.19 23.31 14.87
C ARG A 114 4.06 23.78 13.72
N SER A 115 3.64 23.52 12.50
CA SER A 115 4.47 23.68 11.30
C SER A 115 4.56 25.15 10.86
N LEU A 116 5.64 25.50 10.17
CA LEU A 116 5.85 26.80 9.53
C LEU A 116 5.18 26.85 8.17
N GLY A 117 5.23 25.72 7.44
CA GLY A 117 4.55 25.53 6.16
C GLY A 117 3.54 24.38 6.22
N TYR A 118 2.57 24.40 5.30
CA TYR A 118 1.63 23.30 5.11
C TYR A 118 1.35 23.10 3.62
N CYS A 119 1.65 21.90 3.14
CA CYS A 119 1.33 21.44 1.80
C CYS A 119 0.40 20.22 1.92
N SER A 120 -0.73 20.23 1.22
CA SER A 120 -1.68 19.12 1.24
C SER A 120 -1.92 18.64 -0.18
N ILE A 121 -1.70 17.35 -0.40
CA ILE A 121 -2.01 16.67 -1.66
C ILE A 121 -3.21 15.78 -1.37
N THR A 122 -4.33 16.06 -2.02
CA THR A 122 -5.60 15.38 -1.76
C THR A 122 -6.23 14.93 -3.06
N ARG A 123 -6.51 13.63 -3.15
CA ARG A 123 -7.28 13.02 -4.24
C ARG A 123 -8.29 12.04 -3.65
N ALA A 124 -9.50 12.06 -4.20
CA ALA A 124 -10.46 11.00 -3.97
C ALA A 124 -10.07 9.79 -4.83
N LEU A 125 -10.04 8.61 -4.20
CA LEU A 125 -9.82 7.36 -4.92
C LEU A 125 -11.17 6.84 -5.41
N PRO A 126 -11.36 6.63 -6.72
CA PRO A 126 -12.47 5.84 -7.19
C PRO A 126 -12.16 4.40 -6.81
N ILE A 127 -12.76 3.93 -5.71
CA ILE A 127 -12.73 2.53 -5.31
C ILE A 127 -14.08 1.94 -5.72
N PRO A 128 -14.38 1.75 -7.03
CA PRO A 128 -15.53 0.96 -7.43
C PRO A 128 -15.30 -0.46 -6.91
N GLY A 129 -16.36 -1.12 -6.46
CA GLY A 129 -16.27 -2.49 -6.01
C GLY A 129 -15.86 -3.39 -7.16
N ASP A 130 -14.56 -3.71 -7.30
CA ASP A 130 -14.06 -5.00 -7.74
C ASP A 130 -12.52 -5.13 -7.70
N ARG A 131 -12.06 -6.35 -8.05
CA ARG A 131 -10.83 -7.06 -7.64
C ARG A 131 -9.51 -6.35 -7.89
N LEU A 132 -9.38 -5.50 -8.92
CA LEU A 132 -8.15 -4.78 -9.24
C LEU A 132 -8.47 -3.30 -9.52
N ILE A 133 -7.80 -2.42 -8.79
CA ILE A 133 -7.93 -0.97 -8.93
C ILE A 133 -6.59 -0.44 -9.42
N ASP A 134 -6.61 0.19 -10.59
CA ASP A 134 -5.43 0.83 -11.16
C ASP A 134 -5.26 2.25 -10.62
N LEU A 135 -4.27 2.42 -9.76
CA LEU A 135 -3.89 3.67 -9.12
C LEU A 135 -2.55 4.19 -9.63
N THR A 136 -1.96 3.58 -10.67
CA THR A 136 -0.60 3.92 -11.12
C THR A 136 -0.45 5.39 -11.49
N THR A 137 -1.40 5.96 -12.23
CA THR A 137 -1.41 7.39 -12.57
C THR A 137 -1.56 8.26 -11.32
N VAL A 138 -2.51 7.93 -10.43
CA VAL A 138 -2.78 8.71 -9.21
C VAL A 138 -1.55 8.74 -8.30
N VAL A 139 -0.87 7.60 -8.13
CA VAL A 139 0.34 7.50 -7.31
C VAL A 139 1.50 8.26 -7.96
N ALA A 140 1.67 8.17 -9.29
CA ALA A 140 2.73 8.88 -10.00
C ALA A 140 2.55 10.42 -9.95
N GLU A 141 1.31 10.90 -10.08
CA GLU A 141 0.97 12.32 -9.93
C GLU A 141 1.23 12.81 -8.50
N ALA A 142 0.74 12.07 -7.49
CA ALA A 142 0.96 12.41 -6.09
C ALA A 142 2.46 12.45 -5.75
N ARG A 143 3.25 11.51 -6.27
CA ARG A 143 4.71 11.52 -6.15
C ARG A 143 5.31 12.77 -6.78
N THR A 144 4.93 13.09 -8.02
CA THR A 144 5.47 14.25 -8.76
C THR A 144 5.15 15.56 -8.02
N GLU A 145 3.96 15.66 -7.44
CA GLU A 145 3.58 16.82 -6.62
C GLU A 145 4.39 16.89 -5.32
N LEU A 146 4.58 15.76 -4.62
CA LEU A 146 5.44 15.69 -3.42
C LEU A 146 6.89 16.08 -3.74
N GLU A 147 7.46 15.53 -4.81
CA GLU A 147 8.81 15.85 -5.27
C GLU A 147 8.96 17.33 -5.64
N ARG A 148 7.98 17.88 -6.39
CA ARG A 148 7.98 19.30 -6.73
C ARG A 148 7.92 20.15 -5.47
N ALA A 149 7.00 19.84 -4.56
CA ALA A 149 6.79 20.61 -3.35
C ALA A 149 7.97 20.52 -2.38
N ALA A 150 8.67 19.39 -2.33
CA ALA A 150 9.91 19.23 -1.58
C ALA A 150 11.08 20.02 -2.21
N ASN A 151 11.21 19.98 -3.53
CA ASN A 151 12.30 20.66 -4.24
C ASN A 151 12.16 22.18 -4.28
N THR A 152 10.93 22.71 -4.20
CA THR A 152 10.67 24.15 -4.12
C THR A 152 10.73 24.70 -2.70
N ASP A 153 10.84 23.84 -1.69
CA ASP A 153 10.93 24.29 -0.29
C ASP A 153 12.35 24.73 0.10
N ASP A 154 12.44 25.51 1.17
CA ASP A 154 13.71 25.97 1.73
C ASP A 154 14.52 24.76 2.23
N ARG A 155 15.72 24.54 1.66
CA ARG A 155 16.62 23.44 2.07
C ARG A 155 17.04 23.50 3.54
N GLY A 156 16.86 24.66 4.20
CA GLY A 156 17.09 24.82 5.63
C GLY A 156 15.91 24.42 6.54
N SER A 157 14.74 24.08 6.00
CA SER A 157 13.57 23.66 6.76
C SER A 157 13.57 22.14 7.02
N SER A 158 12.90 21.69 8.09
CA SER A 158 12.61 20.27 8.26
C SER A 158 11.45 19.83 7.36
N TYR A 159 11.56 18.65 6.79
CA TYR A 159 10.54 18.08 5.90
C TYR A 159 9.66 17.10 6.70
N GLU A 160 8.45 17.47 7.08
CA GLU A 160 7.54 16.57 7.80
C GLU A 160 6.54 15.91 6.84
N PHE A 161 6.50 14.58 6.75
CA PHE A 161 5.60 13.87 5.84
C PHE A 161 4.58 13.02 6.60
N ALA A 162 3.30 13.31 6.39
CA ALA A 162 2.18 12.62 7.01
C ALA A 162 1.36 11.84 5.96
N PRO A 163 1.67 10.55 5.71
CA PRO A 163 0.93 9.74 4.77
C PRO A 163 -0.44 9.33 5.33
N ASN A 164 -1.51 9.62 4.58
CA ASN A 164 -2.87 9.18 4.85
C ASN A 164 -3.47 8.50 3.61
N ALA A 165 -3.01 7.27 3.35
CA ALA A 165 -3.41 6.45 2.21
C ALA A 165 -3.33 4.95 2.57
N HIS A 166 -3.87 4.09 1.70
CA HIS A 166 -3.70 2.64 1.84
C HIS A 166 -2.23 2.24 1.78
N TRP A 167 -1.84 1.19 2.52
CA TRP A 167 -0.44 0.75 2.61
C TRP A 167 0.23 0.47 1.24
N PRO A 168 -0.45 -0.04 0.19
CA PRO A 168 0.20 -0.23 -1.11
C PRO A 168 0.67 1.08 -1.73
N ILE A 169 -0.12 2.15 -1.55
CA ILE A 169 0.17 3.48 -2.07
C ILE A 169 1.40 4.05 -1.36
N THR A 170 1.43 3.98 -0.01
CA THR A 170 2.55 4.51 0.76
C THR A 170 3.83 3.69 0.56
N PHE A 171 3.70 2.36 0.40
CA PHE A 171 4.79 1.48 -0.01
C PHE A 171 5.38 1.89 -1.36
N ALA A 172 4.54 2.09 -2.39
CA ALA A 172 5.01 2.51 -3.71
C ALA A 172 5.68 3.89 -3.68
N LEU A 173 5.08 4.86 -2.96
CA LEU A 173 5.70 6.17 -2.77
C LEU A 173 7.08 6.05 -2.12
N GLY A 174 7.21 5.28 -1.04
CA GLY A 174 8.51 5.09 -0.39
C GLY A 174 9.55 4.38 -1.26
N ALA A 175 9.11 3.52 -2.18
CA ALA A 175 9.99 2.82 -3.10
C ALA A 175 10.50 3.72 -4.24
N ASP A 176 9.62 4.56 -4.77
CA ASP A 176 9.92 5.37 -5.96
C ASP A 176 10.43 6.78 -5.65
N TRP A 177 10.14 7.30 -4.46
CA TRP A 177 10.50 8.64 -4.06
C TRP A 177 11.70 8.63 -3.09
N PRO A 178 12.85 9.19 -3.48
CA PRO A 178 13.94 9.42 -2.55
C PRO A 178 13.55 10.55 -1.59
N LEU A 179 13.00 10.18 -0.43
CA LEU A 179 12.70 11.12 0.66
C LEU A 179 13.93 12.01 0.96
N PRO A 180 13.75 13.33 1.16
CA PRO A 180 14.82 14.22 1.63
C PRO A 180 15.50 13.69 2.90
N GLU A 181 16.80 13.91 3.06
CA GLU A 181 17.57 13.35 4.19
C GLU A 181 17.03 13.80 5.56
N SER A 182 16.51 15.03 5.66
CA SER A 182 15.92 15.62 6.87
C SER A 182 14.43 15.26 7.07
N THR A 183 13.92 14.23 6.39
CA THR A 183 12.51 13.86 6.48
C THR A 183 12.15 13.32 7.86
N THR A 184 11.08 13.83 8.45
CA THR A 184 10.41 13.24 9.61
C THR A 184 9.05 12.70 9.17
N LEU A 185 8.83 11.40 9.32
CA LEU A 185 7.54 10.77 9.06
C LEU A 185 6.60 10.98 10.24
N LEU A 186 5.32 11.24 9.95
CA LEU A 186 4.29 11.51 10.94
C LEU A 186 3.13 10.52 10.78
N GLU A 187 2.86 9.74 11.83
CA GLU A 187 1.73 8.81 11.90
C GLU A 187 0.63 9.37 12.82
N PHE A 188 -0.61 9.39 12.36
CA PHE A 188 -1.76 9.75 13.19
C PHE A 188 -2.31 8.51 13.90
N GLU A 189 -2.32 8.48 15.23
CA GLU A 189 -2.80 7.31 16.00
C GLU A 189 -4.27 7.44 16.43
N LYS A 190 -4.63 8.60 16.96
CA LYS A 190 -5.97 8.91 17.51
C LYS A 190 -6.42 10.29 17.04
N GLU A 191 -7.65 10.69 17.39
CA GLU A 191 -8.21 11.99 16.97
C GLU A 191 -7.27 13.17 17.23
N GLU A 192 -6.46 13.17 18.29
CA GLU A 192 -5.64 14.32 18.67
C GLU A 192 -4.12 14.07 18.72
N ASP A 193 -3.66 12.83 18.52
CA ASP A 193 -2.26 12.43 18.77
C ASP A 193 -1.58 11.87 17.51
N PHE A 194 -0.29 12.13 17.41
CA PHE A 194 0.58 11.65 16.34
C PHE A 194 1.98 11.31 16.84
N VAL A 195 2.64 10.40 16.12
CA VAL A 195 4.01 9.94 16.37
C VAL A 195 4.92 10.45 15.27
N LEU A 196 6.12 10.87 15.65
CA LEU A 196 7.16 11.30 14.72
C LEU A 196 8.27 10.27 14.63
N LEU A 197 8.79 10.08 13.43
CA LEU A 197 9.92 9.21 13.16
C LEU A 197 10.88 9.91 12.20
N ASP A 198 12.07 10.25 12.70
CA ASP A 198 13.15 10.79 11.88
C ASP A 198 13.67 9.71 10.93
N VAL A 199 13.61 9.97 9.63
CA VAL A 199 14.06 9.05 8.58
C VAL A 199 15.57 8.88 8.61
N SER A 200 16.34 9.92 8.93
CA SER A 200 17.81 9.84 9.02
C SER A 200 18.26 8.92 10.16
N ALA A 201 17.50 8.90 11.26
CA ALA A 201 17.71 7.97 12.36
C ALA A 201 17.20 6.55 12.01
N ALA A 202 16.13 6.46 11.22
CA ALA A 202 15.50 5.20 10.85
C ALA A 202 16.21 4.46 9.70
N LEU A 203 16.85 5.17 8.76
CA LEU A 203 17.64 4.63 7.66
C LEU A 203 19.11 4.81 8.01
N PRO A 204 19.79 3.78 8.55
CA PRO A 204 21.21 3.92 8.84
C PRO A 204 21.98 4.26 7.55
N LYS A 205 23.04 5.08 7.68
CA LYS A 205 23.96 5.44 6.57
C LYS A 205 24.39 4.22 5.75
N GLN A 206 24.46 3.07 6.42
CA GLN A 206 24.49 1.75 5.80
C GLN A 206 23.25 0.96 6.24
N ILE A 207 22.26 0.84 5.35
CA ILE A 207 21.19 -0.14 5.51
C ILE A 207 21.83 -1.52 5.69
N PRO A 208 21.60 -2.22 6.81
CA PRO A 208 22.18 -3.54 7.01
C PRO A 208 21.79 -4.44 5.85
N GLU A 209 22.75 -5.21 5.30
CA GLU A 209 22.42 -6.26 4.35
C GLU A 209 21.36 -7.13 5.01
N LEU A 210 20.15 -7.17 4.43
CA LEU A 210 19.12 -8.09 4.87
C LEU A 210 19.67 -9.48 4.55
N PRO A 211 20.04 -10.30 5.54
CA PRO A 211 20.59 -11.61 5.24
C PRO A 211 19.43 -12.45 4.71
N LEU A 212 19.32 -12.50 3.39
CA LEU A 212 18.46 -13.44 2.69
C LEU A 212 19.14 -14.80 2.86
N ARG A 213 18.91 -15.48 3.99
CA ARG A 213 19.14 -16.92 4.06
C ARG A 213 18.37 -17.48 2.87
N THR A 214 19.08 -18.16 1.97
CA THR A 214 18.52 -18.79 0.79
C THR A 214 18.07 -20.19 1.18
N PRO A 215 16.79 -20.41 1.53
CA PRO A 215 16.21 -21.73 1.36
C PRO A 215 16.35 -22.12 -0.12
N GLU A 216 16.37 -23.42 -0.40
CA GLU A 216 16.35 -23.89 -1.78
C GLU A 216 15.13 -23.32 -2.51
N PRO A 217 15.29 -22.89 -3.77
CA PRO A 217 14.18 -22.34 -4.54
C PRO A 217 13.11 -23.41 -4.78
N GLU A 218 11.85 -23.03 -4.66
CA GLU A 218 10.68 -23.89 -4.86
C GLU A 218 9.96 -23.46 -6.16
N PRO A 219 10.37 -23.95 -7.34
CA PRO A 219 9.91 -23.45 -8.64
C PRO A 219 8.49 -23.86 -9.02
N ASP A 220 7.93 -24.89 -8.36
CA ASP A 220 6.60 -25.43 -8.65
C ASP A 220 5.47 -24.56 -8.08
N ILE A 221 5.79 -23.73 -7.08
CA ILE A 221 4.87 -22.77 -6.47
C ILE A 221 4.56 -21.65 -7.47
N ARG A 222 3.27 -21.38 -7.70
CA ARG A 222 2.75 -20.40 -8.67
C ARG A 222 2.10 -19.19 -8.00
N LEU A 223 1.53 -19.35 -6.81
CA LEU A 223 0.92 -18.28 -6.03
C LEU A 223 1.30 -18.39 -4.55
N VAL A 224 1.85 -17.30 -4.03
CA VAL A 224 2.20 -17.15 -2.61
C VAL A 224 1.39 -15.98 -2.04
N HIS A 225 0.75 -16.19 -0.91
CA HIS A 225 0.15 -15.12 -0.11
C HIS A 225 1.02 -14.80 1.11
N LEU A 226 1.58 -13.58 1.14
CA LEU A 226 2.23 -13.01 2.32
C LEU A 226 1.21 -12.20 3.12
N ASP A 227 0.97 -12.61 4.35
CA ASP A 227 0.02 -11.96 5.25
C ASP A 227 0.79 -11.34 6.44
N ILE A 228 0.90 -10.02 6.46
CA ILE A 228 1.82 -9.28 7.32
C ILE A 228 1.06 -8.44 8.35
N HIS A 229 1.34 -8.59 9.65
CA HIS A 229 0.55 -8.02 10.75
C HIS A 229 1.39 -7.38 11.85
N PHE A 230 1.27 -6.06 12.01
CA PHE A 230 2.00 -5.27 12.99
C PHE A 230 1.13 -4.31 13.82
N THR A 231 -0.19 -4.22 13.56
CA THR A 231 -1.09 -3.27 14.25
C THR A 231 -1.83 -3.83 15.47
N GLY A 232 -1.57 -5.06 15.89
CA GLY A 232 -2.31 -5.66 17.02
C GLY A 232 -3.81 -5.84 16.72
N GLU A 233 -4.20 -5.80 15.45
CA GLU A 233 -5.52 -6.19 14.98
C GLU A 233 -5.63 -7.71 14.84
N ASN A 234 -6.85 -8.20 14.65
CA ASN A 234 -7.11 -9.60 14.39
C ASN A 234 -6.55 -10.02 13.03
N LEU A 235 -5.95 -11.22 13.02
CA LEU A 235 -5.54 -11.86 11.77
C LEU A 235 -6.75 -12.03 10.86
N ILE A 236 -6.52 -11.99 9.55
CA ILE A 236 -7.55 -12.34 8.59
C ILE A 236 -7.83 -13.84 8.74
N GLU A 237 -9.08 -14.18 9.00
CA GLU A 237 -9.52 -15.56 9.13
C GLU A 237 -9.09 -16.38 7.89
N PRO A 238 -8.57 -17.61 8.07
CA PRO A 238 -8.11 -18.44 6.96
C PRO A 238 -9.15 -18.60 5.84
N ALA A 239 -10.43 -18.81 6.20
CA ALA A 239 -11.52 -18.95 5.23
C ALA A 239 -11.74 -17.66 4.41
N ASN A 240 -11.66 -16.49 5.04
CA ASN A 240 -11.83 -15.20 4.36
C ASN A 240 -10.63 -14.91 3.43
N ARG A 241 -9.43 -15.28 3.85
CA ARG A 241 -8.21 -15.20 3.04
C ARG A 241 -8.30 -16.08 1.80
N GLU A 242 -8.67 -17.35 1.98
CA GLU A 242 -8.80 -18.31 0.88
C GLU A 242 -9.88 -17.86 -0.11
N ARG A 243 -11.05 -17.44 0.38
CA ARG A 243 -12.12 -16.87 -0.44
C ARG A 243 -11.65 -15.64 -1.22
N ALA A 244 -10.85 -14.77 -0.59
CA ALA A 244 -10.26 -13.61 -1.24
C ALA A 244 -9.25 -14.00 -2.33
N MET A 245 -8.39 -15.01 -2.09
CA MET A 245 -7.44 -15.49 -3.10
C MET A 245 -8.17 -16.11 -4.29
N LEU A 246 -9.16 -16.97 -4.02
CA LEU A 246 -10.03 -17.57 -5.02
C LEU A 246 -10.74 -16.50 -5.86
N ARG A 247 -11.32 -15.48 -5.20
CA ARG A 247 -11.94 -14.35 -5.89
C ARG A 247 -10.92 -13.61 -6.75
N ILE A 248 -9.78 -13.19 -6.23
CA ILE A 248 -8.84 -12.31 -6.95
C ILE A 248 -8.07 -13.05 -8.04
N PHE A 249 -7.53 -14.23 -7.72
CA PHE A 249 -6.58 -14.98 -8.55
C PHE A 249 -7.20 -16.19 -9.25
N GLY A 250 -8.44 -16.58 -8.89
CA GLY A 250 -9.11 -17.77 -9.42
C GLY A 250 -8.63 -19.09 -8.81
N THR A 251 -7.78 -19.03 -7.78
CA THR A 251 -7.24 -20.19 -7.06
C THR A 251 -6.95 -19.82 -5.60
N ALA A 252 -6.88 -20.82 -4.72
CA ALA A 252 -6.20 -20.68 -3.44
C ALA A 252 -4.69 -20.47 -3.68
N ALA A 253 -4.02 -19.81 -2.74
CA ALA A 253 -2.57 -19.71 -2.79
C ALA A 253 -1.94 -21.08 -2.47
N ASP A 254 -1.01 -21.54 -3.32
CA ASP A 254 -0.24 -22.77 -3.09
C ASP A 254 0.52 -22.68 -1.74
N ARG A 255 0.90 -21.45 -1.38
CA ARG A 255 1.60 -21.15 -0.15
C ARG A 255 1.06 -19.91 0.53
N THR A 256 0.90 -19.96 1.84
CA THR A 256 0.58 -18.79 2.67
C THR A 256 1.64 -18.63 3.76
N GLU A 257 2.28 -17.47 3.82
CA GLU A 257 3.23 -17.12 4.86
C GLU A 257 2.68 -16.00 5.73
N LEU A 258 2.69 -16.22 7.05
CA LEU A 258 2.26 -15.24 8.03
C LEU A 258 3.48 -14.57 8.68
N TRP A 259 3.50 -13.24 8.69
CA TRP A 259 4.58 -12.44 9.25
C TRP A 259 4.03 -11.45 10.28
N GLY A 260 4.69 -11.34 11.44
CA GLY A 260 4.39 -10.31 12.45
C GLY A 260 3.89 -10.84 13.81
N VAL A 261 3.19 -9.99 14.57
CA VAL A 261 2.81 -10.25 15.98
C VAL A 261 1.29 -10.17 16.15
N PRO A 262 0.57 -11.29 16.36
CA PRO A 262 -0.88 -11.25 16.56
C PRO A 262 -1.27 -10.72 17.94
N ALA A 263 -2.34 -9.91 17.95
CA ALA A 263 -2.91 -9.15 19.07
C ALA A 263 -3.06 -9.90 20.40
N HIS A 264 -3.37 -11.20 20.35
CA HIS A 264 -3.80 -11.99 21.51
C HIS A 264 -2.71 -12.93 22.05
N SER A 265 -1.49 -12.87 21.53
CA SER A 265 -0.41 -13.77 21.93
C SER A 265 0.41 -13.25 23.13
N ARG A 266 -0.22 -13.06 24.30
CA ARG A 266 0.53 -12.88 25.59
C ARG A 266 1.42 -14.07 25.94
N ARG A 267 1.28 -15.20 25.22
CA ARG A 267 2.14 -16.39 25.28
C ARG A 267 2.76 -16.70 23.91
N ALA A 268 3.41 -15.74 23.26
CA ALA A 268 4.28 -16.04 22.11
C ALA A 268 5.58 -16.76 22.53
N ARG A 269 5.47 -17.86 23.30
CA ARG A 269 6.47 -18.93 23.22
C ARG A 269 6.20 -19.60 21.89
N CYS A 270 7.21 -19.57 21.02
CA CYS A 270 7.41 -20.54 19.94
C CYS A 270 6.13 -21.03 19.26
N TRP A 271 5.70 -20.36 18.19
CA TRP A 271 5.18 -21.16 17.09
C TRP A 271 6.40 -21.85 16.49
N ALA A 272 6.74 -23.01 17.02
CA ALA A 272 7.64 -23.94 16.36
C ALA A 272 7.02 -24.26 15.00
N ALA A 273 7.84 -24.29 13.95
CA ALA A 273 7.45 -24.85 12.67
C ALA A 273 7.03 -26.32 12.89
N PRO A 274 5.81 -26.71 12.52
CA PRO A 274 5.49 -28.11 12.27
C PRO A 274 5.46 -28.31 10.76
N ASP A 275 6.60 -28.64 10.15
CA ASP A 275 6.72 -29.17 8.76
C ASP A 275 6.01 -28.43 7.60
N ASP A 276 5.42 -27.26 7.86
CA ASP A 276 4.60 -26.48 6.94
C ASP A 276 5.33 -25.22 6.46
N GLY A 277 6.64 -25.15 6.70
CA GLY A 277 7.58 -24.07 6.37
C GLY A 277 7.08 -22.65 6.62
N ARG A 278 6.37 -22.44 7.74
CA ARG A 278 6.11 -21.13 8.34
C ARG A 278 7.37 -20.63 9.05
N VAL A 279 7.84 -19.42 8.75
CA VAL A 279 9.00 -18.80 9.44
C VAL A 279 8.48 -17.80 10.49
N PRO A 280 8.52 -18.13 11.80
CA PRO A 280 8.14 -17.19 12.85
C PRO A 280 9.22 -16.11 13.02
N VAL A 281 8.85 -14.84 12.86
CA VAL A 281 9.69 -13.72 13.32
C VAL A 281 9.40 -13.47 14.79
N ARG A 282 10.33 -13.87 15.67
CA ARG A 282 10.29 -13.48 17.09
C ARG A 282 10.59 -11.99 17.22
N VAL A 283 9.66 -11.22 17.76
CA VAL A 283 9.95 -9.91 18.38
C VAL A 283 9.52 -9.99 19.85
N THR A 284 10.42 -10.47 20.70
CA THR A 284 10.24 -10.42 22.17
C THR A 284 10.93 -9.17 22.70
N GLY A 285 10.16 -8.14 23.06
CA GLY A 285 10.66 -6.96 23.76
C GLY A 285 9.69 -5.79 23.72
N LYS A 286 9.83 -4.85 24.66
CA LYS A 286 9.20 -3.53 24.58
C LYS A 286 9.53 -2.88 23.22
N GLY A 287 8.52 -2.68 22.38
CA GLY A 287 8.56 -1.76 21.23
C GLY A 287 8.93 -2.41 19.88
N LEU A 288 7.94 -2.90 19.15
CA LEU A 288 8.05 -2.99 17.69
C LEU A 288 8.05 -1.55 17.16
N THR A 289 9.21 -1.07 16.70
CA THR A 289 9.30 0.25 16.08
C THR A 289 8.80 0.19 14.63
N PRO A 290 8.30 1.29 14.06
CA PRO A 290 7.93 1.33 12.64
C PRO A 290 9.10 0.93 11.72
N THR A 291 10.34 1.28 12.09
CA THR A 291 11.55 0.88 11.37
C THR A 291 11.74 -0.63 11.35
N THR A 292 11.59 -1.30 12.50
CA THR A 292 11.72 -2.76 12.59
C THR A 292 10.60 -3.46 11.80
N ALA A 293 9.37 -2.96 11.87
CA ALA A 293 8.25 -3.47 11.08
C ALA A 293 8.52 -3.31 9.57
N ALA A 294 9.06 -2.16 9.16
CA ALA A 294 9.38 -1.88 7.76
C ALA A 294 10.48 -2.81 7.21
N GLN A 295 11.55 -3.00 7.97
CA GLN A 295 12.64 -3.92 7.60
C GLN A 295 12.14 -5.37 7.50
N ALA A 296 11.33 -5.83 8.46
CA ALA A 296 10.76 -7.16 8.45
C ALA A 296 9.85 -7.38 7.23
N THR A 297 9.02 -6.40 6.90
CA THR A 297 8.13 -6.44 5.73
C THR A 297 8.93 -6.49 4.43
N ALA A 298 9.91 -5.60 4.25
CA ALA A 298 10.74 -5.58 3.05
C ALA A 298 11.49 -6.90 2.88
N ARG A 299 12.01 -7.46 3.99
CA ARG A 299 12.65 -8.77 4.01
C ARG A 299 11.71 -9.89 3.59
N ALA A 300 10.50 -9.93 4.13
CA ALA A 300 9.50 -10.95 3.78
C ALA A 300 9.22 -10.95 2.28
N ILE A 301 8.98 -9.77 1.71
CA ILE A 301 8.73 -9.59 0.28
C ILE A 301 9.93 -10.07 -0.56
N LEU A 302 11.14 -9.64 -0.22
CA LEU A 302 12.37 -10.00 -0.94
C LEU A 302 12.68 -11.50 -0.84
N GLN A 303 12.46 -12.10 0.34
CA GLN A 303 12.65 -13.55 0.53
C GLN A 303 11.65 -14.37 -0.29
N ALA A 304 10.39 -13.94 -0.37
CA ALA A 304 9.40 -14.64 -1.18
C ALA A 304 9.72 -14.55 -2.67
N LEU A 305 10.17 -13.38 -3.14
CA LEU A 305 10.59 -13.20 -4.54
C LEU A 305 11.77 -14.11 -4.93
N ASP A 306 12.70 -14.32 -4.00
CA ASP A 306 13.87 -15.18 -4.17
C ASP A 306 13.54 -16.68 -4.06
N ARG A 307 12.78 -17.07 -3.04
CA ARG A 307 12.43 -18.46 -2.75
C ARG A 307 11.49 -19.05 -3.80
N TYR A 308 10.56 -18.27 -4.33
CA TYR A 308 9.53 -18.77 -5.24
C TYR A 308 9.67 -18.10 -6.63
N PRO A 309 10.72 -18.38 -7.41
CA PRO A 309 11.11 -17.58 -8.58
C PRO A 309 10.03 -17.48 -9.67
N ASN A 310 9.14 -18.48 -9.77
CA ASN A 310 8.05 -18.52 -10.75
C ASN A 310 6.70 -18.07 -10.17
N ALA A 311 6.63 -17.77 -8.87
CA ALA A 311 5.38 -17.45 -8.21
C ALA A 311 5.03 -15.97 -8.33
N ARG A 312 3.72 -15.73 -8.36
CA ARG A 312 3.10 -14.45 -8.05
C ARG A 312 3.05 -14.29 -6.54
N ILE A 313 3.42 -13.11 -6.06
CA ILE A 313 3.48 -12.80 -4.63
C ILE A 313 2.37 -11.81 -4.30
N ALA A 314 1.28 -12.33 -3.74
CA ALA A 314 0.19 -11.53 -3.20
C ALA A 314 0.54 -11.10 -1.78
N VAL A 315 0.52 -9.81 -1.49
CA VAL A 315 0.92 -9.28 -0.19
C VAL A 315 -0.26 -8.57 0.44
N THR A 316 -0.65 -8.95 1.64
CA THR A 316 -1.55 -8.17 2.51
C THR A 316 -0.74 -7.68 3.68
N ALA A 317 -0.89 -6.41 4.03
CA ALA A 317 -0.13 -5.84 5.14
C ALA A 317 -1.01 -4.95 6.02
N ARG A 318 -0.93 -5.16 7.34
CA ARG A 318 -1.54 -4.34 8.38
C ARG A 318 -0.42 -3.74 9.23
N MET A 319 -0.06 -2.49 8.93
CA MET A 319 1.02 -1.78 9.58
C MET A 319 0.76 -0.27 9.58
N PRO A 320 1.43 0.51 10.46
CA PRO A 320 1.39 1.97 10.39
C PRO A 320 1.78 2.46 8.99
N LYS A 321 1.15 3.55 8.55
CA LYS A 321 1.35 4.11 7.19
C LYS A 321 2.80 4.54 6.99
N ILE A 322 3.45 5.08 8.03
CA ILE A 322 4.87 5.41 8.03
C ILE A 322 5.77 4.18 7.89
N ALA A 323 5.37 3.03 8.45
CA ALA A 323 6.11 1.77 8.31
C ALA A 323 6.00 1.23 6.88
N ALA A 324 4.84 1.37 6.24
CA ALA A 324 4.66 1.02 4.83
C ALA A 324 5.52 1.91 3.92
N THR A 325 5.58 3.23 4.17
CA THR A 325 6.52 4.14 3.46
C THR A 325 7.97 3.69 3.61
N LEU A 326 8.41 3.42 4.84
CA LEU A 326 9.77 2.93 5.07
C LEU A 326 10.02 1.55 4.44
N THR A 327 9.01 0.68 4.39
CA THR A 327 9.11 -0.62 3.72
C THR A 327 9.47 -0.44 2.26
N GLY A 328 8.77 0.47 1.56
CA GLY A 328 9.08 0.83 0.18
C GLY A 328 10.52 1.28 0.02
N ARG A 329 10.99 2.14 0.93
CA ARG A 329 12.36 2.67 0.90
C ARG A 329 13.42 1.58 1.13
N TYR A 330 13.19 0.68 2.08
CA TYR A 330 14.06 -0.48 2.32
C TYR A 330 14.08 -1.43 1.13
N PHE A 331 12.91 -1.70 0.55
CA PHE A 331 12.75 -2.53 -0.63
C PHE A 331 13.55 -1.93 -1.81
N ALA A 332 13.32 -0.67 -2.16
CA ALA A 332 14.02 0.00 -3.25
C ALA A 332 15.54 0.11 -3.00
N SER A 333 15.96 0.43 -1.79
CA SER A 333 17.40 0.48 -1.48
C SER A 333 18.06 -0.88 -1.59
N HIS A 334 17.36 -1.96 -1.20
CA HIS A 334 17.89 -3.31 -1.40
C HIS A 334 18.05 -3.59 -2.88
N LEU A 335 17.02 -3.30 -3.70
CA LEU A 335 17.08 -3.44 -5.16
C LEU A 335 18.22 -2.64 -5.80
N GLN A 336 18.46 -1.39 -5.37
CA GLN A 336 19.53 -0.56 -5.93
C GLN A 336 20.92 -1.13 -5.65
N ARG A 337 21.18 -1.64 -4.44
CA ARG A 337 22.47 -2.26 -4.07
C ARG A 337 22.65 -3.63 -4.72
N ALA A 338 21.54 -4.35 -4.81
CA ALA A 338 21.40 -5.62 -5.48
C ALA A 338 21.74 -5.57 -6.97
N PHE A 339 21.70 -4.43 -7.64
CA PHE A 339 22.23 -4.32 -9.00
C PHE A 339 23.70 -3.87 -8.90
N PRO A 340 24.67 -4.79 -8.66
CA PRO A 340 26.04 -4.39 -8.51
C PRO A 340 26.51 -3.78 -9.84
N THR A 341 27.05 -2.55 -9.76
CA THR A 341 27.91 -2.05 -10.82
C THR A 341 29.01 -3.07 -11.07
N LYS A 342 29.38 -3.28 -12.34
CA LYS A 342 30.47 -4.20 -12.68
C LYS A 342 31.67 -3.85 -11.79
N PRO A 343 32.26 -4.82 -11.06
CA PRO A 343 33.36 -4.51 -10.16
C PRO A 343 34.49 -3.84 -10.93
N ALA A 344 35.22 -2.94 -10.25
CA ALA A 344 36.44 -2.37 -10.80
C ALA A 344 37.44 -3.49 -11.19
N PRO A 345 38.37 -3.24 -12.13
CA PRO A 345 39.40 -4.22 -12.48
C PRO A 345 40.09 -4.76 -11.23
N GLY A 346 40.06 -6.09 -11.02
CA GLY A 346 40.59 -6.76 -9.83
C GLY A 346 39.57 -7.10 -8.73
N GLY A 347 38.30 -6.69 -8.85
CA GLY A 347 37.24 -7.13 -7.93
C GLY A 347 36.75 -8.57 -8.19
N ASP A 348 36.05 -9.16 -7.22
CA ASP A 348 35.54 -10.53 -7.28
C ASP A 348 34.44 -10.68 -8.34
N LEU A 349 34.86 -11.08 -9.54
CA LEU A 349 34.00 -11.25 -10.70
C LEU A 349 33.00 -12.40 -10.52
N ASP A 350 33.33 -13.43 -9.74
CA ASP A 350 32.47 -14.59 -9.53
C ASP A 350 31.35 -14.30 -8.54
N HIS A 351 31.64 -13.53 -7.48
CA HIS A 351 30.60 -12.99 -6.61
C HIS A 351 29.63 -12.09 -7.39
N TRP A 352 30.16 -11.20 -8.25
CA TRP A 352 29.34 -10.36 -9.12
C TRP A 352 28.47 -11.18 -10.08
N LYS A 353 29.00 -12.21 -10.74
CA LYS A 353 28.23 -13.09 -11.63
C LYS A 353 27.11 -13.81 -10.89
N LYS A 354 27.38 -14.34 -9.68
CA LYS A 354 26.37 -15.01 -8.84
C LYS A 354 25.26 -14.07 -8.41
N GLN A 355 25.61 -12.86 -7.95
CA GLN A 355 24.63 -11.82 -7.64
C GLN A 355 23.80 -11.47 -8.88
N LYS A 356 24.46 -11.10 -9.99
CA LYS A 356 23.78 -10.74 -11.25
C LYS A 356 22.81 -11.84 -11.71
N ALA A 357 23.22 -13.11 -11.68
CA ALA A 357 22.37 -14.24 -12.06
C ALA A 357 21.15 -14.37 -11.14
N ARG A 358 21.30 -14.16 -9.83
CA ARG A 358 20.19 -14.14 -8.87
C ARG A 358 19.20 -13.02 -9.20
N TYR A 359 19.67 -11.82 -9.52
CA TYR A 359 18.80 -10.68 -9.84
C TYR A 359 18.16 -10.77 -11.22
N GLN A 360 18.84 -11.37 -12.20
CA GLN A 360 18.24 -11.68 -13.48
C GLN A 360 17.01 -12.58 -13.33
N ARG A 361 16.93 -13.45 -12.31
CA ARG A 361 15.72 -14.25 -12.02
C ARG A 361 14.53 -13.42 -11.55
N TRP A 362 14.75 -12.23 -11.01
CA TRP A 362 13.63 -11.39 -10.59
C TRP A 362 12.96 -10.74 -11.80
N GLU A 363 13.69 -10.55 -12.91
CA GLU A 363 13.40 -9.81 -14.16
C GLU A 363 12.89 -8.38 -13.96
N ASP A 364 12.02 -8.17 -12.99
CA ASP A 364 11.53 -6.93 -12.41
C ASP A 364 10.58 -7.31 -11.25
N PRO A 365 10.94 -7.11 -9.97
CA PRO A 365 10.17 -7.65 -8.84
C PRO A 365 8.72 -7.14 -8.82
N TRP A 366 8.48 -5.92 -9.32
CA TRP A 366 7.15 -5.34 -9.44
C TRP A 366 6.21 -6.15 -10.35
N ARG A 367 6.72 -6.86 -11.35
CA ARG A 367 5.89 -7.69 -12.25
C ARG A 367 5.24 -8.88 -11.54
N ARG A 368 5.80 -9.29 -10.40
CA ARG A 368 5.38 -10.44 -9.62
C ARG A 368 4.62 -10.06 -8.35
N LEU A 369 4.60 -8.78 -7.98
CA LEU A 369 3.99 -8.29 -6.74
C LEU A 369 2.55 -7.81 -6.96
N PHE A 370 1.63 -8.39 -6.19
CA PHE A 370 0.23 -7.97 -6.09
C PHE A 370 -0.03 -7.46 -4.68
N LEU A 371 -0.21 -6.15 -4.54
CA LEU A 371 -0.40 -5.53 -3.22
C LEU A 371 -1.90 -5.45 -2.93
N LEU A 372 -2.32 -6.08 -1.84
CA LEU A 372 -3.71 -6.24 -1.47
C LEU A 372 -4.08 -5.26 -0.36
N SER A 373 -5.18 -4.54 -0.54
CA SER A 373 -5.84 -3.80 0.53
C SER A 373 -6.99 -4.63 1.10
N TYR A 374 -7.03 -4.78 2.42
CA TYR A 374 -8.11 -5.44 3.14
C TYR A 374 -9.09 -4.40 3.69
N HIS A 375 -10.38 -4.55 3.39
CA HIS A 375 -11.44 -3.69 3.89
C HIS A 375 -12.26 -4.43 4.94
N GLU A 376 -11.99 -4.13 6.21
CA GLU A 376 -12.54 -4.83 7.37
C GLU A 376 -14.06 -4.85 7.44
N PRO A 377 -14.79 -3.73 7.22
CA PRO A 377 -16.26 -3.73 7.30
C PRO A 377 -16.94 -4.72 6.35
N THR A 378 -16.34 -4.96 5.18
CA THR A 378 -16.87 -5.87 4.16
C THR A 378 -16.13 -7.20 4.11
N GLN A 379 -15.10 -7.38 4.94
CA GLN A 379 -14.14 -8.49 4.89
C GLN A 379 -13.63 -8.81 3.46
N SER A 380 -13.45 -7.77 2.64
CA SER A 380 -13.08 -7.92 1.23
C SER A 380 -11.62 -7.56 1.01
N MET A 381 -11.00 -8.14 -0.02
CA MET A 381 -9.68 -7.75 -0.49
C MET A 381 -9.74 -7.28 -1.93
N GLN A 382 -8.88 -6.32 -2.25
CA GLN A 382 -8.70 -5.78 -3.59
C GLN A 382 -7.22 -5.61 -3.89
N VAL A 383 -6.81 -5.90 -5.11
CA VAL A 383 -5.49 -5.60 -5.63
C VAL A 383 -5.43 -4.10 -5.93
N LEU A 384 -4.46 -3.40 -5.35
CA LEU A 384 -4.14 -2.03 -5.73
C LEU A 384 -2.89 -2.06 -6.62
N ARG A 385 -3.07 -1.75 -7.90
CA ARG A 385 -1.96 -1.56 -8.83
C ARG A 385 -1.46 -0.13 -8.68
N VAL A 386 -0.30 0.03 -8.05
CA VAL A 386 0.28 1.32 -7.64
C VAL A 386 1.59 1.63 -8.36
N HIS A 387 2.17 0.67 -9.06
CA HIS A 387 3.40 0.83 -9.82
C HIS A 387 3.20 0.39 -11.29
N PRO A 388 3.69 1.14 -12.31
CA PRO A 388 3.43 0.85 -13.74
C PRO A 388 3.98 -0.51 -14.21
N ARG A 389 5.01 -1.01 -13.55
CA ARG A 389 5.59 -2.35 -13.79
C ARG A 389 4.75 -3.50 -13.22
N GLN A 390 3.75 -3.23 -12.38
CA GLN A 390 2.81 -4.26 -11.97
C GLN A 390 1.87 -4.64 -13.13
N PRO A 391 1.42 -5.90 -13.19
CA PRO A 391 0.47 -6.35 -14.21
C PRO A 391 -0.80 -5.48 -14.22
N SER A 392 -1.24 -5.08 -15.42
CA SER A 392 -2.45 -4.26 -15.64
C SER A 392 -3.76 -5.06 -15.62
N ALA A 393 -3.67 -6.38 -15.64
CA ALA A 393 -4.81 -7.28 -15.52
C ALA A 393 -4.69 -8.11 -14.25
N ALA A 394 -5.83 -8.37 -13.60
CA ALA A 394 -5.89 -9.34 -12.52
C ALA A 394 -5.36 -10.68 -13.08
N PRO A 395 -4.42 -11.33 -12.40
CA PRO A 395 -3.74 -12.52 -12.91
C PRO A 395 -4.71 -13.69 -12.88
N ARG A 396 -5.48 -13.84 -13.97
CA ARG A 396 -6.31 -15.03 -14.17
C ARG A 396 -5.34 -16.21 -14.34
N LEU A 397 -5.38 -17.20 -13.45
CA LEU A 397 -5.01 -18.54 -13.88
C LEU A 397 -6.05 -18.94 -14.93
N THR A 398 -5.62 -18.87 -16.19
CA THR A 398 -6.43 -19.10 -17.38
C THR A 398 -6.87 -20.55 -17.49
N THR A 399 -6.21 -21.45 -16.76
CA THR A 399 -6.51 -22.87 -16.77
C THR A 399 -6.96 -23.27 -15.37
N PRO A 400 -8.18 -23.82 -15.20
CA PRO A 400 -8.52 -24.51 -13.96
C PRO A 400 -7.46 -25.57 -13.66
N PRO A 401 -7.00 -25.75 -12.41
CA PRO A 401 -6.14 -26.87 -12.06
C PRO A 401 -6.79 -28.20 -12.50
N ALA A 402 -5.94 -29.16 -12.87
CA ALA A 402 -6.41 -30.50 -13.19
C ALA A 402 -7.24 -31.05 -12.01
N GLY A 403 -8.35 -31.70 -12.30
CA GLY A 403 -9.26 -32.16 -11.26
C GLY A 403 -10.31 -33.15 -11.76
N THR A 404 -11.13 -33.64 -10.85
CA THR A 404 -12.20 -34.61 -11.11
C THR A 404 -13.50 -33.89 -11.48
N LEU A 405 -14.16 -34.33 -12.55
CA LEU A 405 -15.45 -33.78 -13.00
C LEU A 405 -16.62 -34.62 -12.47
N HIS A 406 -17.62 -33.95 -11.90
CA HIS A 406 -18.88 -34.57 -11.48
C HIS A 406 -20.05 -33.94 -12.23
N ASN A 407 -20.83 -34.77 -12.92
CA ASN A 407 -21.95 -34.30 -13.73
C ASN A 407 -23.23 -34.15 -12.90
N HIS A 408 -23.55 -32.94 -12.48
CA HIS A 408 -24.80 -32.57 -11.81
C HIS A 408 -25.87 -32.05 -12.79
N THR A 409 -25.73 -32.34 -14.09
CA THR A 409 -26.81 -32.15 -15.06
C THR A 409 -27.73 -33.39 -15.11
N PHE A 410 -28.87 -33.30 -15.81
CA PHE A 410 -29.85 -34.39 -15.88
C PHE A 410 -29.54 -35.48 -16.90
N HIS A 411 -28.58 -35.23 -17.79
CA HIS A 411 -28.27 -36.10 -18.90
C HIS A 411 -26.78 -36.45 -18.87
N ASP A 412 -26.40 -37.50 -19.58
CA ASP A 412 -25.00 -37.82 -19.77
C ASP A 412 -24.27 -36.62 -20.38
N LEU A 413 -23.16 -36.25 -19.76
CA LEU A 413 -22.29 -35.22 -20.27
C LEU A 413 -21.33 -35.87 -21.25
N VAL A 414 -21.55 -35.64 -22.55
CA VAL A 414 -20.67 -36.11 -23.63
C VAL A 414 -19.89 -34.93 -24.18
N ILE A 415 -18.56 -35.00 -24.10
CA ILE A 415 -17.65 -33.98 -24.62
C ILE A 415 -16.98 -34.50 -25.89
N TYR A 416 -17.09 -33.73 -26.97
CA TYR A 416 -16.50 -34.04 -28.28
C TYR A 416 -15.26 -33.19 -28.54
N ALA A 417 -14.25 -33.79 -29.17
CA ALA A 417 -13.13 -33.08 -29.77
C ALA A 417 -13.56 -32.32 -31.03
N THR A 418 -12.66 -31.50 -31.58
CA THR A 418 -12.88 -30.73 -32.82
C THR A 418 -13.18 -31.65 -34.03
N ASP A 419 -12.61 -32.85 -34.05
CA ASP A 419 -12.81 -33.87 -35.10
C ASP A 419 -14.05 -34.77 -34.88
N ASN A 420 -14.92 -34.43 -33.92
CA ASN A 420 -16.10 -35.19 -33.52
C ASN A 420 -15.83 -36.55 -32.87
N THR A 421 -14.62 -36.82 -32.41
CA THR A 421 -14.36 -37.96 -31.51
C THR A 421 -14.86 -37.66 -30.10
N ILE A 422 -15.37 -38.67 -29.38
CA ILE A 422 -15.79 -38.52 -27.98
C ILE A 422 -14.55 -38.52 -27.09
N LEU A 423 -14.35 -37.44 -26.34
CA LEU A 423 -13.27 -37.30 -25.36
C LEU A 423 -13.66 -37.85 -23.99
N LEU A 424 -14.91 -37.62 -23.58
CA LEU A 424 -15.39 -37.95 -22.24
C LEU A 424 -16.91 -38.15 -22.25
N THR A 425 -17.36 -39.19 -21.56
CA THR A 425 -18.78 -39.38 -21.21
C THR A 425 -18.90 -39.54 -19.70
N LEU A 426 -19.70 -38.71 -19.06
CA LEU A 426 -19.96 -38.78 -17.61
C LEU A 426 -21.47 -38.94 -17.33
N PRO A 427 -21.90 -39.99 -16.63
CA PRO A 427 -23.30 -40.15 -16.26
C PRO A 427 -23.71 -39.10 -15.23
N PRO A 428 -25.01 -38.73 -15.16
CA PRO A 428 -25.50 -37.81 -14.15
C PRO A 428 -25.31 -38.38 -12.74
N THR A 429 -24.99 -37.52 -11.78
CA THR A 429 -24.98 -37.88 -10.36
C THR A 429 -26.40 -38.22 -9.88
N PRO A 430 -26.57 -38.99 -8.79
CA PRO A 430 -27.88 -39.32 -8.23
C PRO A 430 -28.73 -38.09 -7.88
N GLU A 431 -28.09 -36.97 -7.54
CA GLU A 431 -28.73 -35.70 -7.17
C GLU A 431 -28.28 -34.57 -8.13
N PRO A 432 -28.90 -34.45 -9.32
CA PRO A 432 -28.60 -33.37 -10.25
C PRO A 432 -29.08 -32.01 -9.71
N ALA A 433 -28.34 -30.96 -10.05
CA ALA A 433 -28.63 -29.60 -9.60
C ALA A 433 -29.84 -29.02 -10.36
N ARG A 434 -30.98 -28.86 -9.67
CA ARG A 434 -32.21 -28.34 -10.26
C ARG A 434 -32.64 -27.01 -9.64
N VAL A 435 -32.59 -25.94 -10.43
CA VAL A 435 -33.21 -24.68 -10.03
C VAL A 435 -34.73 -24.85 -10.03
N THR A 436 -35.37 -24.50 -8.92
CA THR A 436 -36.83 -24.57 -8.80
C THR A 436 -37.48 -23.44 -9.60
N GLU A 437 -38.34 -23.81 -10.54
CA GLU A 437 -39.20 -22.87 -11.27
C GLU A 437 -40.52 -22.68 -10.54
N LEU A 438 -40.88 -21.42 -10.30
CA LEU A 438 -42.18 -21.02 -9.78
C LEU A 438 -43.00 -20.45 -10.93
N ARG A 439 -44.18 -21.02 -11.15
CA ARG A 439 -45.09 -20.66 -12.25
C ARG A 439 -46.34 -20.00 -11.69
N SER A 440 -46.82 -18.95 -12.34
CA SER A 440 -48.16 -18.41 -12.06
C SER A 440 -49.24 -19.39 -12.55
N PRO A 441 -50.49 -19.28 -12.05
CA PRO A 441 -51.63 -19.88 -12.71
C PRO A 441 -51.68 -19.46 -14.20
N PRO A 442 -52.15 -20.33 -15.11
CA PRO A 442 -52.33 -19.98 -16.51
C PRO A 442 -53.42 -18.92 -16.66
N ILE A 443 -53.16 -17.93 -17.51
CA ILE A 443 -54.07 -16.86 -17.88
C ILE A 443 -54.32 -16.94 -19.37
N ASP A 444 -55.58 -17.16 -19.78
CA ASP A 444 -55.95 -17.14 -21.19
C ASP A 444 -55.73 -15.75 -21.76
N THR A 445 -54.84 -15.66 -22.74
CA THR A 445 -54.44 -14.41 -23.39
C THR A 445 -54.71 -14.51 -24.88
N HIS A 446 -55.41 -13.52 -25.42
CA HIS A 446 -55.64 -13.43 -26.85
C HIS A 446 -54.46 -12.75 -27.55
N LEU A 447 -53.79 -13.48 -28.44
CA LEU A 447 -52.74 -12.97 -29.31
C LEU A 447 -53.24 -13.05 -30.75
N GLY A 448 -53.79 -11.94 -31.25
CA GLY A 448 -54.53 -11.91 -32.51
C GLY A 448 -55.86 -12.65 -32.38
N ASN A 449 -56.10 -13.64 -33.23
CA ASN A 449 -57.31 -14.47 -33.24
C ASN A 449 -57.13 -15.82 -32.51
N VAL A 450 -56.03 -16.01 -31.78
CA VAL A 450 -55.73 -17.26 -31.05
C VAL A 450 -55.71 -16.99 -29.55
N THR A 451 -56.41 -17.84 -28.79
CA THR A 451 -56.30 -17.88 -27.32
C THR A 451 -55.16 -18.80 -26.93
N ILE A 452 -54.22 -18.28 -26.13
CA ILE A 452 -53.06 -19.03 -25.66
C ILE A 452 -52.98 -18.89 -24.13
N ALA A 453 -52.73 -19.99 -23.44
CA ALA A 453 -52.46 -19.97 -22.01
C ALA A 453 -51.10 -19.35 -21.74
N PHE A 454 -51.09 -18.21 -21.04
CA PHE A 454 -49.89 -17.48 -20.64
C PHE A 454 -49.56 -17.76 -19.17
N GLN A 455 -48.28 -17.92 -18.85
CA GLN A 455 -47.79 -18.08 -17.48
C GLN A 455 -46.54 -17.24 -17.27
N GLU A 456 -46.47 -16.55 -16.13
CA GLU A 456 -45.24 -15.93 -15.67
C GLU A 456 -44.35 -16.97 -14.97
N LEU A 457 -43.05 -16.88 -15.23
CA LEU A 457 -42.04 -17.78 -14.72
C LEU A 457 -40.98 -17.00 -13.97
N ARG A 458 -40.68 -17.45 -12.74
CA ARG A 458 -39.53 -16.98 -11.97
C ARG A 458 -38.80 -18.16 -11.35
N TYR A 459 -37.51 -18.00 -11.09
CA TYR A 459 -36.74 -18.99 -10.34
C TYR A 459 -36.87 -18.71 -8.84
N ALA A 460 -36.88 -19.77 -8.04
CA ALA A 460 -36.86 -19.64 -6.59
C ALA A 460 -35.57 -18.95 -6.14
N ALA A 461 -35.66 -18.12 -5.10
CA ALA A 461 -34.50 -17.40 -4.56
C ALA A 461 -33.48 -18.34 -3.91
N THR A 462 -33.94 -19.49 -3.40
CA THR A 462 -33.05 -20.51 -2.82
C THR A 462 -32.38 -21.30 -3.94
N PRO A 463 -31.04 -21.31 -4.00
CA PRO A 463 -30.31 -22.05 -5.02
C PRO A 463 -30.43 -23.58 -4.82
N PRO A 464 -30.25 -24.38 -5.88
CA PRO A 464 -30.28 -25.84 -5.76
C PRO A 464 -29.23 -26.33 -4.77
N PRO A 465 -29.52 -27.35 -3.94
CA PRO A 465 -28.50 -27.93 -3.08
C PRO A 465 -27.35 -28.47 -3.93
N LEU A 466 -26.13 -28.14 -3.53
CA LEU A 466 -24.89 -28.64 -4.13
C LEU A 466 -23.96 -29.15 -3.03
N PRO A 467 -23.14 -30.18 -3.30
CA PRO A 467 -22.06 -30.53 -2.42
C PRO A 467 -21.14 -29.32 -2.13
N PRO A 468 -20.54 -29.24 -0.93
CA PRO A 468 -19.52 -28.24 -0.62
C PRO A 468 -18.38 -28.28 -1.64
N SER A 469 -17.84 -27.11 -2.00
CA SER A 469 -16.66 -27.00 -2.86
C SER A 469 -15.49 -27.77 -2.26
N ARG A 470 -14.77 -28.52 -3.10
CA ARG A 470 -13.55 -29.27 -2.70
C ARG A 470 -12.40 -28.89 -3.62
N PRO A 471 -11.15 -28.89 -3.12
CA PRO A 471 -9.97 -28.82 -4.00
C PRO A 471 -10.05 -29.91 -5.08
N ASP A 472 -9.57 -29.59 -6.28
CA ASP A 472 -9.45 -30.50 -7.42
C ASP A 472 -10.76 -31.19 -7.86
N THR A 473 -11.92 -30.61 -7.53
CA THR A 473 -13.24 -31.13 -7.90
C THR A 473 -14.04 -30.06 -8.64
N TRP A 474 -14.56 -30.41 -9.81
CA TRP A 474 -15.36 -29.54 -10.68
C TRP A 474 -16.77 -30.11 -10.82
N LEU A 475 -17.79 -29.29 -10.55
CA LEU A 475 -19.18 -29.70 -10.70
C LEU A 475 -19.74 -29.15 -12.00
N VAL A 476 -20.15 -30.02 -12.92
CA VAL A 476 -20.83 -29.63 -14.15
C VAL A 476 -22.32 -29.50 -13.88
N VAL A 477 -22.83 -28.28 -13.98
CA VAL A 477 -24.23 -27.92 -13.74
C VAL A 477 -24.82 -27.27 -14.98
N SER A 478 -26.14 -27.05 -14.99
CA SER A 478 -26.75 -26.19 -16.01
C SER A 478 -26.28 -24.75 -15.82
N ARG A 479 -26.22 -23.96 -16.91
CA ARG A 479 -25.84 -22.54 -16.84
C ARG A 479 -26.68 -21.76 -15.83
N ILE A 480 -27.97 -22.08 -15.75
CA ILE A 480 -28.88 -21.45 -14.78
C ILE A 480 -28.58 -21.83 -13.32
N ALA A 481 -28.22 -23.09 -13.06
CA ALA A 481 -27.78 -23.50 -11.73
C ALA A 481 -26.44 -22.83 -11.34
N ALA A 482 -25.53 -22.64 -12.29
CA ALA A 482 -24.33 -21.84 -12.07
C ALA A 482 -24.67 -20.38 -11.74
N HIS A 483 -25.67 -19.78 -12.40
CA HIS A 483 -26.12 -18.42 -12.08
C HIS A 483 -26.69 -18.28 -10.67
N ALA A 484 -27.36 -19.32 -10.16
CA ALA A 484 -27.89 -19.34 -8.79
C ALA A 484 -26.80 -19.41 -7.71
N TRP A 485 -25.55 -19.70 -8.08
CA TRP A 485 -24.40 -19.81 -7.18
C TRP A 485 -23.24 -18.86 -7.59
N PRO A 486 -23.43 -17.53 -7.52
CA PRO A 486 -22.45 -16.55 -8.03
C PRO A 486 -21.09 -16.61 -7.32
N ASP A 487 -21.05 -17.09 -6.07
CA ASP A 487 -19.83 -17.18 -5.27
C ASP A 487 -19.04 -18.50 -5.47
N ARG A 488 -19.60 -19.48 -6.21
CA ARG A 488 -18.97 -20.78 -6.44
C ARG A 488 -18.13 -20.76 -7.72
N LEU A 489 -16.81 -20.94 -7.56
CA LEU A 489 -15.85 -20.90 -8.69
C LEU A 489 -15.53 -22.27 -9.28
N ASP A 490 -16.00 -23.35 -8.64
CA ASP A 490 -15.82 -24.75 -9.02
C ASP A 490 -16.95 -25.27 -9.95
N LEU A 491 -17.89 -24.40 -10.33
CA LEU A 491 -19.01 -24.76 -11.21
C LEU A 491 -18.66 -24.54 -12.68
N LEU A 492 -18.87 -25.58 -13.47
CA LEU A 492 -18.75 -25.57 -14.92
C LEU A 492 -20.13 -25.80 -15.57
N PHE A 493 -20.31 -25.35 -16.80
CA PHE A 493 -21.49 -25.67 -17.61
C PHE A 493 -21.11 -25.96 -19.06
N PRO A 494 -21.84 -26.83 -19.77
CA PRO A 494 -21.58 -27.14 -21.17
C PRO A 494 -21.68 -25.90 -22.08
N ILE A 495 -20.78 -25.81 -23.05
CA ILE A 495 -20.81 -24.83 -24.15
C ILE A 495 -20.51 -25.49 -25.49
N ASP A 496 -20.88 -24.82 -26.57
CA ASP A 496 -20.68 -25.30 -27.94
C ASP A 496 -21.33 -26.67 -28.16
N GLU A 497 -22.66 -26.67 -28.12
CA GLU A 497 -23.51 -27.86 -28.29
C GLU A 497 -23.21 -28.59 -29.60
N VAL A 498 -23.14 -29.92 -29.51
CA VAL A 498 -23.00 -30.82 -30.66
C VAL A 498 -24.37 -31.41 -30.95
N ARG A 499 -24.79 -31.35 -32.21
CA ARG A 499 -26.10 -31.82 -32.65
C ARG A 499 -25.98 -32.98 -33.64
N ASP A 500 -26.91 -33.93 -33.57
CA ASP A 500 -27.06 -34.99 -34.56
C ASP A 500 -27.69 -34.46 -35.87
N PRO A 501 -27.77 -35.27 -36.94
CA PRO A 501 -28.42 -34.86 -38.19
C PRO A 501 -29.91 -34.49 -38.06
N ALA A 502 -30.58 -34.93 -36.99
CA ALA A 502 -31.96 -34.55 -36.67
C ALA A 502 -32.05 -33.26 -35.84
N GLY A 503 -30.90 -32.61 -35.57
CA GLY A 503 -30.80 -31.38 -34.79
C GLY A 503 -30.86 -31.58 -33.27
N ARG A 504 -30.86 -32.81 -32.75
CA ARG A 504 -30.90 -33.09 -31.30
C ARG A 504 -29.54 -32.87 -30.69
N ILE A 505 -29.50 -32.25 -29.51
CA ILE A 505 -28.24 -32.06 -28.76
C ILE A 505 -27.77 -33.42 -28.24
N ILE A 506 -26.57 -33.84 -28.65
CA ILE A 506 -25.94 -35.12 -28.27
C ILE A 506 -24.68 -34.95 -27.42
N GLY A 507 -24.31 -33.70 -27.10
CA GLY A 507 -23.17 -33.37 -26.26
C GLY A 507 -22.72 -31.93 -26.44
N CYS A 508 -21.47 -31.65 -26.06
CA CYS A 508 -20.86 -30.33 -26.16
C CYS A 508 -19.38 -30.44 -26.59
N ARG A 509 -18.77 -29.34 -27.06
CA ARG A 509 -17.33 -29.30 -27.38
C ARG A 509 -16.49 -28.74 -26.23
N GLY A 510 -17.12 -28.12 -25.24
CA GLY A 510 -16.40 -27.52 -24.13
C GLY A 510 -17.23 -27.32 -22.88
N LEU A 511 -16.54 -26.85 -21.85
CA LEU A 511 -17.09 -26.43 -20.57
C LEU A 511 -16.68 -24.97 -20.33
N ALA A 512 -17.58 -24.19 -19.73
CA ALA A 512 -17.33 -22.82 -19.33
C ALA A 512 -17.70 -22.60 -17.86
N ARG A 513 -17.23 -21.48 -17.30
CA ARG A 513 -17.61 -21.00 -15.96
C ARG A 513 -18.04 -19.54 -16.04
N LEU A 514 -18.85 -19.11 -15.08
CA LEU A 514 -19.14 -17.68 -14.90
C LEU A 514 -17.92 -17.02 -14.26
N ILE A 515 -17.52 -15.87 -14.79
CA ILE A 515 -16.33 -15.13 -14.34
C ILE A 515 -16.67 -13.77 -13.74
N ASP A 516 -17.80 -13.18 -14.13
CA ASP A 516 -18.27 -11.86 -13.71
C ASP A 516 -19.82 -11.92 -13.68
N GLN A 517 -20.44 -11.72 -12.52
CA GLN A 517 -21.87 -11.33 -12.47
C GLN A 517 -21.92 -9.87 -12.02
N PRO A 518 -22.66 -9.00 -12.73
CA PRO A 518 -22.79 -7.59 -12.37
C PRO A 518 -23.43 -7.37 -11.01
#